data_AF-K6UTK5-F1
#
_entry.id   AF-K6UTK5-F1
#
_cell.length_a   1.000
_cell.length_b   1.000
_cell.length_c   1.000
_cell.angle_alpha   90.00
_cell.angle_beta   90.00
_cell.angle_gamma   90.00
#
_symmetry.space_group_name_H-M   'P 1'
#
loop_
_entity.id
_entity.type
_entity.pdbx_description
1 polymer ?
#
loop_
_entity_poly.entity_id
_entity_poly.type
_entity_poly.pdbx_seq_one_letter_code
_entity_poly.pdbx_strand_id
1 'polypeptide(L)'
;MPIRRVPINCGHYWVLCGVNIGYYLFHPLYKPYNLESKPILEFLNLKCHLILRNLRPRGTKNRGIPHGYGFNYISCANYFYESLIWIIFALIINTLTGYLFSIVATTQMAIWALKKHNNYKREFPNYPKNRKAIFPFIL
;
A
#
# COMPACT_ATOMS: atom_id res chain seq x y z
N MET A 1 -11.85 -0.64 13.93
CA MET A 1 -10.79 -1.45 14.56
C MET A 1 -10.83 -1.17 16.07
N PRO A 2 -10.55 -2.13 16.97
CA PRO A 2 -10.56 -1.85 18.40
C PRO A 2 -9.44 -0.85 18.77
N ILE A 3 -9.75 0.18 19.56
CA ILE A 3 -8.79 1.22 19.98
C ILE A 3 -7.54 0.61 20.63
N ARG A 4 -7.70 -0.49 21.37
CA ARG A 4 -6.60 -1.21 22.03
C ARG A 4 -5.51 -1.75 21.07
N ARG A 5 -5.82 -1.93 19.78
CA ARG A 5 -4.83 -2.37 18.78
C ARG A 5 -4.11 -1.21 18.10
N VAL A 6 -4.53 0.03 18.32
CA VAL A 6 -3.90 1.22 17.72
C VAL A 6 -2.42 1.33 18.11
N PRO A 7 -2.00 1.18 19.38
CA PRO A 7 -0.57 1.28 19.73
C PRO A 7 0.29 0.24 19.03
N ILE A 8 -0.19 -1.00 18.86
CA ILE A 8 0.53 -2.09 18.18
C ILE A 8 0.59 -1.83 16.67
N ASN A 9 -0.52 -1.39 16.09
CA ASN A 9 -0.60 -1.04 14.68
C ASN A 9 0.16 0.24 14.33
N CYS A 10 0.43 1.11 15.29
CA CYS A 10 1.23 2.32 15.08
C CYS A 10 2.70 2.08 15.43
N GLY A 11 3.00 1.31 16.47
CA GLY A 11 4.35 1.19 17.04
C GLY A 11 5.41 0.75 16.04
N HIS A 12 5.07 -0.15 15.12
CA HIS A 12 5.99 -0.55 14.04
C HIS A 12 6.30 0.61 13.08
N TYR A 13 5.35 1.51 12.78
CA TYR A 13 5.62 2.72 12.00
C TYR A 13 6.48 3.72 12.77
N TRP A 14 6.24 3.89 14.08
CA TRP A 14 7.04 4.81 14.90
C TRP A 14 8.51 4.36 14.97
N VAL A 15 8.76 3.07 15.14
CA VAL A 15 10.12 2.54 15.22
C VAL A 15 10.78 2.44 13.84
N LEU A 16 10.13 1.80 12.87
CA LEU A 16 10.74 1.54 11.55
C LEU A 16 10.80 2.78 10.65
N CYS A 17 9.82 3.69 10.79
CA CYS A 17 9.75 4.90 9.98
C CYS A 17 10.22 6.12 10.79
N GLY A 18 9.62 6.38 11.95
CA GLY A 18 9.92 7.57 12.76
C GLY A 18 11.37 7.62 13.27
N VAL A 19 11.81 6.59 13.98
CA VAL A 19 13.16 6.57 14.58
C VAL A 19 14.23 6.24 13.54
N ASN A 20 14.05 5.17 12.77
CA ASN A 20 15.08 4.68 11.84
C ASN A 20 15.30 5.61 10.64
N ILE A 21 14.24 5.97 9.90
CA ILE A 21 14.39 6.85 8.73
C ILE A 21 14.67 8.29 9.18
N GLY A 22 14.02 8.74 10.27
CA GLY A 22 14.27 10.06 10.86
C GLY A 22 15.72 10.29 11.30
N TYR A 23 16.38 9.28 11.88
CA TYR A 23 17.79 9.37 12.28
C TYR A 23 18.70 9.82 11.13
N TYR A 24 18.53 9.23 9.94
CA TYR A 24 19.32 9.60 8.78
C TYR A 24 18.86 10.93 8.16
N LEU A 25 17.56 11.17 8.02
CA LEU A 25 17.01 12.39 7.40
C LEU A 25 17.40 13.66 8.13
N PHE A 26 17.45 13.63 9.46
CA PHE A 26 17.79 14.79 10.29
C PHE A 26 19.29 14.88 10.61
N HIS A 27 20.10 13.96 10.09
CA HIS A 27 21.54 14.01 10.30
C HIS A 27 22.17 15.15 9.48
N PRO A 28 23.06 15.98 10.04
CA PRO A 28 23.64 17.14 9.34
C PRO A 28 24.38 16.83 8.04
N LEU A 29 24.85 15.58 7.88
CA LEU A 29 25.58 15.12 6.69
C LEU A 29 24.69 14.49 5.61
N TYR A 30 23.38 14.41 5.85
CA TYR A 30 22.46 13.80 4.91
C TYR A 30 22.36 14.60 3.62
N LYS A 31 22.48 13.90 2.48
CA LYS A 31 22.30 14.47 1.14
C LYS A 31 21.28 13.61 0.39
N PRO A 32 20.07 14.12 0.11
CA PRO A 32 19.10 13.38 -0.66
C PRO A 32 19.57 13.19 -2.10
N TYR A 33 19.06 12.17 -2.77
CA TYR A 33 19.27 11.99 -4.19
C TYR A 33 18.31 12.90 -4.97
N ASN A 34 18.81 13.64 -5.97
CA ASN A 34 18.00 14.52 -6.82
C ASN A 34 17.18 13.71 -7.83
N LEU A 35 16.17 13.00 -7.33
CA LEU A 35 15.15 12.35 -8.14
C LEU A 35 13.86 13.15 -8.05
N GLU A 36 13.50 13.81 -9.15
CA GLU A 36 12.18 14.45 -9.25
C GLU A 36 11.10 13.38 -9.41
N SER A 37 10.20 13.28 -8.43
CA SER A 37 9.02 12.43 -8.53
C SER A 37 7.76 13.28 -8.60
N LYS A 38 6.96 13.12 -9.65
CA LYS A 38 5.61 13.66 -9.69
C LYS A 38 4.70 12.82 -8.78
N PRO A 39 3.77 13.41 -8.01
CA PRO A 39 2.89 12.68 -7.08
C PRO A 39 1.78 11.88 -7.79
N ILE A 40 2.02 11.41 -9.02
CA ILE A 40 1.05 10.67 -9.84
C ILE A 40 0.57 9.40 -9.13
N LEU A 41 1.49 8.68 -8.50
CA LEU A 41 1.16 7.45 -7.78
C LEU A 41 0.28 7.72 -6.55
N GLU A 42 0.51 8.82 -5.85
CA GLU A 42 -0.32 9.25 -4.72
C GLU A 42 -1.75 9.54 -5.19
N PHE A 43 -1.90 10.24 -6.33
CA PHE A 43 -3.22 10.46 -6.93
C PHE A 43 -3.90 9.15 -7.34
N LEU A 44 -3.17 8.19 -7.91
CA LEU A 44 -3.70 6.88 -8.26
C LEU A 44 -4.12 6.07 -7.02
N ASN A 45 -3.32 6.13 -5.95
CA ASN A 45 -3.66 5.53 -4.67
C ASN A 45 -4.94 6.16 -4.07
N LEU A 46 -5.04 7.50 -4.06
CA LEU A 46 -6.24 8.22 -3.63
C LEU A 46 -7.47 7.82 -4.45
N LYS A 47 -7.36 7.74 -5.78
CA LYS A 47 -8.45 7.28 -6.65
C LYS A 47 -8.89 5.85 -6.28
N CYS A 48 -7.95 4.95 -5.98
CA CYS A 48 -8.30 3.61 -5.49
C CYS A 48 -9.10 3.66 -4.19
N HIS A 49 -8.70 4.49 -3.24
CA HIS A 49 -9.42 4.66 -1.98
C HIS A 49 -10.83 5.23 -2.18
N LEU A 50 -11.01 6.18 -3.11
CA LEU A 50 -12.35 6.69 -3.44
C LEU A 50 -13.26 5.62 -4.05
N ILE A 51 -12.74 4.76 -4.93
CA ILE A 51 -13.47 3.61 -5.48
C ILE A 51 -13.88 2.66 -4.36
N LEU A 52 -12.92 2.26 -3.51
CA LEU A 52 -13.18 1.35 -2.39
C LEU A 52 -14.18 1.93 -1.38
N ARG A 53 -14.14 3.24 -1.13
CA ARG A 53 -15.10 3.95 -0.29
C ARG A 53 -16.51 3.87 -0.89
N ASN A 54 -16.64 4.10 -2.19
CA ASN A 54 -17.94 4.13 -2.86
C ASN A 54 -18.61 2.74 -2.95
N LEU A 55 -17.84 1.65 -2.79
CA LEU A 55 -18.40 0.29 -2.65
C LEU A 55 -19.18 0.07 -1.34
N ARG A 56 -19.07 0.98 -0.37
CA ARG A 56 -19.79 0.94 0.91
C ARG A 56 -20.62 2.22 1.11
N PRO A 57 -21.85 2.29 0.55
CA PRO A 57 -22.79 3.34 0.88
C PRO A 57 -23.00 3.44 2.39
N ARG A 58 -23.17 4.67 2.90
CA ARG A 58 -23.38 4.93 4.34
C ARG A 58 -24.59 4.13 4.84
N GLY A 59 -24.43 3.50 6.00
CA GLY A 59 -25.47 2.67 6.62
C GLY A 59 -25.56 1.23 6.09
N THR A 60 -24.79 0.86 5.05
CA THR A 60 -24.79 -0.50 4.51
C THR A 60 -23.52 -1.27 4.90
N LYS A 61 -23.64 -2.60 4.99
CA LYS A 61 -22.49 -3.52 5.08
C LYS A 61 -22.15 -4.16 3.74
N ASN A 62 -22.75 -3.67 2.65
CA ASN A 62 -22.59 -4.22 1.32
C ASN A 62 -21.11 -4.19 0.93
N ARG A 63 -20.68 -5.27 0.28
CA ARG A 63 -19.34 -5.40 -0.27
C ARG A 63 -19.48 -5.60 -1.76
N GLY A 64 -18.55 -5.04 -2.51
CA GLY A 64 -18.52 -5.16 -3.96
C GLY A 64 -17.11 -5.47 -4.45
N ILE A 65 -17.04 -5.81 -5.73
CA ILE A 65 -15.79 -6.00 -6.45
C ILE A 65 -15.37 -4.63 -7.01
N PRO A 66 -14.17 -4.12 -6.70
CA PRO A 66 -13.69 -2.87 -7.28
C PRO A 66 -13.35 -3.05 -8.77
N HIS A 67 -13.54 -2.00 -9.57
CA HIS A 67 -13.23 -1.96 -11.01
C HIS A 67 -12.54 -0.64 -11.38
N GLY A 68 -11.76 -0.66 -12.47
CA GLY A 68 -10.99 0.51 -12.94
C GLY A 68 -9.69 0.78 -12.17
N TYR A 69 -8.86 1.70 -12.67
CA TYR A 69 -7.65 2.21 -12.00
C TYR A 69 -6.74 1.13 -11.40
N GLY A 70 -6.46 0.08 -12.19
CA GLY A 70 -5.64 -1.06 -11.78
C GLY A 70 -6.44 -2.26 -11.25
N PHE A 71 -7.64 -2.04 -10.70
CA PHE A 71 -8.47 -3.13 -10.16
C PHE A 71 -8.91 -4.16 -11.20
N ASN A 72 -8.86 -3.83 -12.50
CA ASN A 72 -9.13 -4.78 -13.57
C ASN A 72 -8.10 -5.90 -13.65
N TYR A 73 -6.86 -5.65 -13.21
CA TYR A 73 -5.75 -6.59 -13.28
C TYR A 73 -5.38 -7.18 -11.92
N ILE A 74 -5.55 -6.40 -10.84
CA ILE A 74 -5.12 -6.77 -9.48
C ILE A 74 -6.21 -6.49 -8.46
N SER A 75 -6.20 -7.24 -7.36
CA SER A 75 -7.22 -7.14 -6.31
C SER A 75 -7.04 -5.92 -5.42
N CYS A 76 -5.78 -5.60 -5.16
CA CYS A 76 -5.37 -4.56 -4.22
C CYS A 76 -4.55 -3.50 -4.95
N ALA A 77 -5.17 -2.80 -5.91
CA ALA A 77 -4.51 -1.73 -6.66
C ALA A 77 -3.96 -0.62 -5.77
N ASN A 78 -4.63 -0.32 -4.65
CA ASN A 78 -4.14 0.61 -3.64
C ASN A 78 -2.78 0.18 -3.06
N TYR A 79 -2.63 -1.10 -2.69
CA TYR A 79 -1.37 -1.62 -2.15
C TYR A 79 -0.25 -1.64 -3.19
N PHE A 80 -0.58 -1.87 -4.46
CA PHE A 80 0.39 -1.78 -5.55
C PHE A 80 0.96 -0.36 -5.67
N TYR A 81 0.09 0.65 -5.79
CA TYR A 81 0.53 2.04 -5.89
C TYR A 81 1.29 2.48 -4.63
N GLU A 82 0.83 2.09 -3.44
CA GLU A 82 1.50 2.38 -2.17
C GLU A 82 2.90 1.75 -2.10
N SER A 83 3.07 0.51 -2.59
CA SER A 83 4.39 -0.13 -2.67
C SER A 83 5.33 0.64 -3.60
N LEU A 84 4.85 1.09 -4.75
CA LEU A 84 5.66 1.91 -5.67
C LEU A 84 6.07 3.25 -5.05
N ILE A 85 5.17 3.88 -4.28
CA ILE A 85 5.45 5.13 -3.57
C ILE A 85 6.56 4.91 -2.54
N TRP A 86 6.50 3.83 -1.75
CA TRP A 86 7.56 3.51 -0.79
C TRP A 86 8.90 3.17 -1.45
N ILE A 87 8.90 2.55 -2.63
CA ILE A 87 10.12 2.28 -3.40
C ILE A 87 10.73 3.60 -3.90
N ILE A 88 9.93 4.48 -4.51
CA ILE A 88 10.40 5.80 -4.96
C ILE A 88 10.88 6.64 -3.79
N PHE A 89 10.15 6.66 -2.68
CA PHE A 89 10.56 7.34 -1.46
C PHE A 89 11.93 6.85 -0.97
N ALA A 90 12.13 5.54 -0.91
CA ALA A 90 13.41 4.94 -0.52
C ALA A 90 14.56 5.35 -1.46
N LEU A 91 14.29 5.47 -2.77
CA LEU A 91 15.28 5.94 -3.76
C LEU A 91 15.60 7.43 -3.60
N ILE A 92 14.60 8.27 -3.31
CA ILE A 92 14.78 9.72 -3.09
C ILE A 92 15.65 9.93 -1.85
N ILE A 93 15.29 9.28 -0.73
CA ILE A 93 16.04 9.48 0.50
C ILE A 93 17.36 8.73 0.51
N ASN A 94 17.48 7.66 -0.26
CA ASN A 94 18.69 6.87 -0.44
C ASN A 94 19.38 6.47 0.88
N THR A 95 18.59 5.96 1.83
CA THR A 95 19.08 5.47 3.13
C THR A 95 18.83 3.98 3.26
N LEU A 96 19.74 3.26 3.93
CA LEU A 96 19.57 1.83 4.20
C LEU A 96 18.23 1.54 4.91
N THR A 97 17.86 2.37 5.87
CA THR A 97 16.60 2.26 6.61
C THR A 97 15.38 2.50 5.71
N GLY A 98 15.47 3.40 4.74
CA GLY A 98 14.44 3.62 3.73
C GLY A 98 14.17 2.39 2.87
N TYR A 99 15.25 1.75 2.37
CA TYR A 99 15.13 0.52 1.59
C TYR A 99 14.57 -0.64 2.42
N LEU A 100 15.09 -0.84 3.64
CA LEU A 100 14.58 -1.87 4.55
C LEU A 100 13.09 -1.69 4.86
N PHE A 101 12.68 -0.45 5.16
CA PHE A 101 11.27 -0.13 5.39
C PHE A 101 10.42 -0.45 4.16
N SER A 102 10.86 -0.04 2.97
CA SER A 102 10.13 -0.28 1.72
C SER A 102 9.94 -1.78 1.42
N ILE A 103 10.97 -2.60 1.66
CA ILE A 103 10.90 -4.06 1.52
C ILE A 103 9.90 -4.65 2.51
N VAL A 104 9.99 -4.28 3.79
CA VAL A 104 9.08 -4.78 4.85
C VAL A 104 7.63 -4.37 4.56
N ALA A 105 7.41 -3.10 4.21
CA ALA A 105 6.09 -2.56 3.90
C ALA A 105 5.46 -3.26 2.69
N THR A 106 6.23 -3.40 1.60
CA THR A 106 5.77 -4.09 0.38
C THR A 106 5.45 -5.56 0.66
N THR A 107 6.30 -6.26 1.42
CA THR A 107 6.07 -7.65 1.80
C THR A 107 4.80 -7.81 2.64
N GLN A 108 4.62 -6.94 3.63
CA GLN A 108 3.43 -6.95 4.49
C GLN A 108 2.14 -6.71 3.68
N MET A 109 2.18 -5.75 2.75
CA MET A 109 1.06 -5.47 1.85
C MET A 109 0.78 -6.64 0.90
N ALA A 110 1.81 -7.33 0.40
CA ALA A 110 1.64 -8.53 -0.44
C ALA A 110 0.94 -9.66 0.33
N ILE A 111 1.32 -9.91 1.59
CA ILE A 111 0.65 -10.89 2.46
C ILE A 111 -0.84 -10.52 2.65
N TRP A 112 -1.12 -9.25 2.94
CA TRP A 112 -2.50 -8.77 3.07
C TRP A 112 -3.29 -8.86 1.76
N ALA A 113 -2.64 -8.57 0.63
CA ALA A 113 -3.24 -8.65 -0.68
C ALA A 113 -3.66 -10.08 -1.03
N LEU A 114 -2.80 -11.06 -0.76
CA LEU A 114 -3.10 -12.48 -0.97
C LEU A 114 -4.30 -12.93 -0.15
N LYS A 115 -4.34 -12.57 1.13
CA LYS A 115 -5.49 -12.86 2.00
C LYS A 115 -6.77 -12.22 1.46
N LYS A 116 -6.72 -10.96 1.03
CA LYS A 116 -7.87 -10.23 0.48
C LYS A 116 -8.34 -10.83 -0.86
N HIS A 117 -7.41 -11.20 -1.74
CA HIS A 117 -7.70 -11.84 -3.01
C HIS A 117 -8.39 -13.20 -2.83
N ASN A 118 -7.90 -14.03 -1.90
CA ASN A 118 -8.54 -15.31 -1.58
C ASN A 118 -9.93 -15.12 -0.98
N ASN A 119 -10.12 -14.11 -0.14
CA ASN A 119 -11.45 -13.76 0.37
C ASN A 119 -12.39 -13.34 -0.76
N TYR A 120 -11.93 -12.52 -1.72
CA TYR A 120 -12.75 -12.14 -2.87
C TYR A 120 -13.18 -13.33 -3.72
N LYS A 121 -12.27 -14.29 -3.99
CA LYS A 121 -12.60 -15.52 -4.73
C LYS A 121 -13.65 -16.38 -4.03
N ARG A 122 -13.63 -16.41 -2.69
CA ARG A 122 -14.61 -17.17 -1.89
C ARG A 122 -15.95 -16.45 -1.76
N GLU A 123 -15.92 -15.13 -1.62
CA GLU A 123 -17.10 -14.32 -1.35
C GLU A 123 -17.91 -14.02 -2.61
N PHE A 124 -17.26 -13.87 -3.77
CA PHE A 124 -17.92 -13.47 -5.01
C PHE A 124 -17.79 -14.55 -6.10
N PRO A 125 -18.88 -15.25 -6.46
CA PRO A 125 -18.88 -16.24 -7.53
C PRO A 125 -18.45 -15.67 -8.90
N ASN A 126 -18.80 -14.40 -9.16
CA ASN A 126 -18.48 -13.70 -10.40
C ASN A 126 -17.12 -12.95 -10.34
N TYR A 127 -16.24 -13.33 -9.41
CA TYR A 127 -14.94 -12.67 -9.29
C TYR A 127 -14.04 -12.95 -10.51
N PRO A 128 -13.41 -11.91 -11.11
CA PRO A 128 -12.58 -12.12 -12.31
C PRO A 128 -11.38 -13.05 -12.06
N LYS A 129 -11.36 -14.19 -12.74
CA LYS A 129 -10.36 -15.26 -12.55
C LYS A 129 -8.93 -14.84 -12.90
N ASN A 130 -8.78 -13.91 -13.85
CA ASN A 130 -7.47 -13.46 -14.33
C ASN A 130 -6.82 -12.40 -13.42
N ARG A 131 -7.51 -11.90 -12.39
CA ARG A 131 -6.93 -10.93 -11.46
C ARG A 131 -5.84 -11.59 -10.61
N LYS A 132 -4.80 -10.82 -10.33
CA LYS A 132 -3.74 -11.13 -9.38
C LYS A 132 -3.98 -10.41 -8.05
N ALA A 133 -3.21 -10.69 -7.02
CA ALA A 133 -3.40 -10.12 -5.69
C ALA A 133 -2.94 -8.66 -5.61
N ILE A 134 -1.71 -8.36 -6.06
CA ILE A 134 -1.05 -7.06 -5.92
C ILE A 134 -0.16 -6.70 -7.11
N PHE A 135 0.63 -7.63 -7.66
CA PHE A 135 1.52 -7.35 -8.79
C PHE A 135 0.92 -7.91 -10.08
N PRO A 136 0.66 -7.06 -11.10
CA PRO A 136 0.12 -7.52 -12.36
C PRO A 136 0.99 -8.64 -12.95
N PHE A 137 0.33 -9.69 -13.47
CA PHE A 137 0.97 -10.86 -14.12
C PHE A 137 1.86 -11.74 -13.23
N ILE A 138 2.21 -11.31 -12.01
CA ILE A 138 3.11 -12.04 -11.11
C ILE A 138 2.35 -12.62 -9.92
N LEU A 139 1.80 -11.75 -9.05
CA LEU A 139 1.29 -12.13 -7.73
C LEU A 139 -0.07 -11.54 -7.43
#